data_AF-A0A1F2TU34-F1
#
_entry.id   AF-A0A1F2TU34-F1
#
_cell.length_a   1.000
_cell.length_b   1.000
_cell.length_c   1.000
_cell.angle_alpha   90.00
_cell.angle_beta   90.00
_cell.angle_gamma   90.00
#
_symmetry.space_group_name_H-M   'P 1'
#
loop_
_entity.id
_entity.type
_entity.pdbx_description
1 polymer ?
#
loop_
_entity_poly.entity_id
_entity_poly.type
_entity_poly.pdbx_seq_one_letter_code
_entity_poly.pdbx_strand_id
1 'polypeptide(L)' 'MGRIGLPELVIIFLIVIVIFGANRLPQLGKGIGSAIRNFKDGIKDETADHKGN' A
#
# COMPACT_ATOMS: atom_id res chain seq x y z
N MET A 1 29.16 -5.75 8.76
CA MET A 1 28.21 -4.63 8.56
C MET A 1 26.83 -5.24 8.45
N GLY A 2 26.07 -5.26 9.56
CA GLY A 2 24.83 -6.00 9.70
C GLY A 2 23.78 -5.54 8.68
N ARG A 3 23.23 -6.49 7.93
CA ARG A 3 22.04 -6.25 7.12
C ARG A 3 20.90 -6.07 8.11
N ILE A 4 20.22 -4.93 8.06
CA ILE A 4 18.97 -4.72 8.78
C ILE A 4 18.09 -5.93 8.47
N GLY A 5 17.93 -6.79 9.46
CA GLY A 5 17.18 -8.02 9.33
C GLY A 5 15.69 -7.73 9.48
N LEU A 6 14.90 -8.75 9.16
CA LEU A 6 13.47 -8.76 9.51
C LEU A 6 13.20 -8.40 10.99
N PRO A 7 14.02 -8.81 11.98
CA PRO A 7 13.77 -8.48 13.38
C PRO A 7 13.81 -6.97 13.67
N GLU A 8 14.81 -6.24 13.16
CA GLU A 8 14.92 -4.79 13.37
C GLU A 8 13.76 -4.04 12.72
N LEU A 9 13.34 -4.45 11.52
CA LEU A 9 12.19 -3.86 10.82
C LEU A 9 10.90 -4.02 11.63
N VAL A 10 10.68 -5.20 12.23
CA VAL A 10 9.51 -5.47 13.09
C VAL A 10 9.51 -4.56 14.32
N ILE A 11 10.66 -4.33 14.96
CA ILE A 11 10.77 -3.43 16.12
C ILE A 11 10.43 -1.99 15.72
N ILE A 12 10.95 -1.51 14.59
CA ILE A 12 10.64 -0.16 14.08
C ILE A 12 9.14 -0.05 13.77
N PHE A 13 8.57 -1.08 13.14
CA PHE A 13 7.15 -1.11 12.81
C PHE A 13 6.26 -1.10 14.06
N LEU A 14 6.64 -1.80 15.11
CA LEU A 14 5.98 -1.76 16.42
C LEU A 14 5.99 -0.34 17.01
N ILE A 15 7.12 0.36 16.97
CA ILE A 15 7.22 1.74 17.47
C ILE A 15 6.30 2.67 16.67
N VAL A 16 6.30 2.55 15.34
CA VAL A 16 5.39 3.32 14.47
C VAL A 16 3.93 3.03 14.82
N ILE A 17 3.57 1.77 15.05
CA ILE A 17 2.21 1.38 15.47
C ILE A 17 1.84 1.97 16.83
N VAL A 18 2.77 2.08 17.77
CA VAL A 18 2.49 2.70 19.08
C VAL A 18 2.23 4.20 18.94
N ILE A 19 3.01 4.90 18.12
CA ILE A 19 2.88 6.35 17.91
C ILE A 19 1.62 6.69 17.11
N PHE A 20 1.39 6.01 15.99
CA PHE A 20 0.26 6.30 15.11
C PHE A 20 -1.01 5.56 15.54
N GLY A 21 -0.89 4.47 16.30
CA GLY A 21 -1.98 3.56 16.65
C GLY A 21 -2.19 2.48 15.58
N ALA A 22 -2.45 1.24 16.04
CA ALA A 22 -2.68 0.08 15.17
C ALA A 22 -3.83 0.25 14.16
N ASN A 23 -4.78 1.14 14.45
CA ASN A 23 -5.92 1.43 13.56
C ASN A 23 -5.59 2.41 12.41
N ARG A 24 -4.51 3.20 12.51
CA ARG A 24 -4.18 4.17 11.44
C ARG A 24 -3.55 3.51 10.23
N LEU A 25 -2.68 2.52 10.42
CA LEU A 25 -2.08 1.75 9.31
C LEU A 25 -3.12 1.13 8.35
N PRO A 26 -4.13 0.37 8.83
CA PRO A 26 -5.14 -0.20 7.94
C PRO A 26 -6.09 0.86 7.36
N GLN A 27 -6.33 1.99 8.04
CA GLN A 27 -7.10 3.10 7.47
C GLN A 27 -6.37 3.73 6.27
N LEU A 28 -5.08 4.02 6.43
CA LEU A 28 -4.22 4.54 5.36
C LEU A 28 -4.08 3.52 4.22
N GLY A 29 -3.87 2.24 4.56
CA GLY A 29 -3.78 1.15 3.59
C GLY A 29 -5.05 0.94 2.79
N LYS A 30 -6.24 1.06 3.40
CA LYS A 30 -7.52 1.04 2.69
C LYS A 30 -7.64 2.21 1.70
N GLY A 31 -7.29 3.43 2.12
CA GLY A 31 -7.32 4.61 1.26
C GLY A 31 -6.38 4.48 0.04
N ILE A 32 -5.13 4.11 0.29
CA ILE A 32 -4.13 3.89 -0.77
C ILE A 32 -4.53 2.71 -1.67
N GLY A 33 -5.01 1.61 -1.09
CA GLY A 33 -5.45 0.43 -1.85
C GLY A 33 -6.63 0.72 -2.76
N SER A 34 -7.61 1.48 -2.29
CA SER A 34 -8.73 1.96 -3.11
C SER A 34 -8.25 2.89 -4.22
N ALA A 35 -7.31 3.80 -3.95
CA ALA A 35 -6.75 4.69 -4.97
C ALA A 35 -6.00 3.91 -6.07
N ILE A 36 -5.13 2.96 -5.69
CA ILE A 36 -4.41 2.10 -6.62
C ILE A 36 -5.38 1.25 -7.45
N ARG A 37 -6.45 0.73 -6.82
CA ARG A 37 -7.47 -0.07 -7.52
C ARG A 37 -8.19 0.76 -8.58
N ASN A 38 -8.71 1.93 -8.23
CA ASN A 38 -9.38 2.81 -9.17
C ASN A 38 -8.44 3.27 -10.30
N PHE A 39 -7.17 3.57 -9.98
CA PHE A 39 -6.17 3.92 -10.97
C PHE A 39 -5.92 2.78 -11.97
N LYS A 40 -5.77 1.55 -11.48
CA LYS A 40 -5.60 0.36 -12.33
C LYS A 40 -6.84 0.10 -13.20
N ASP A 41 -8.03 0.24 -12.64
CA ASP A 41 -9.28 -0.01 -13.35
C ASP A 41 -9.47 1.03 -14.48
N GLY A 42 -9.17 2.32 -14.23
CA GLY A 42 -9.21 3.36 -15.25
C GLY A 42 -8.21 3.15 -16.40
N ILE A 43 -6.98 2.72 -16.11
CA ILE A 43 -5.98 2.39 -17.15
C ILE A 43 -6.44 1.18 -17.98
N LYS A 44 -7.07 0.19 -17.35
CA LYS A 44 -7.54 -1.01 -18.03
C LYS A 44 -8.69 -0.70 -19.00
N ASP A 45 -9.60 0.18 -18.61
CA ASP A 45 -10.70 0.62 -19.48
C ASP A 45 -10.18 1.42 -20.68
N GLU A 46 -9.18 2.29 -20.50
CA GLU A 46 -8.52 3.01 -21.60
C GLU A 46 -7.81 2.06 -22.59
N THR A 47 -7.21 0.98 -22.07
CA THR A 47 -6.51 -0.02 -22.90
C THR A 47 -7.50 -0.96 -23.62
N ALA A 48 -8.68 -1.20 -23.05
CA ALA A 48 -9.69 -2.07 -23.64
C ALA A 48 -10.46 -1.41 -24.81
N ASP A 49 -10.60 -0.09 -24.78
CA ASP A 49 -11.25 0.68 -25.86
C ASP A 49 -10.42 0.72 -27.15
N HIS A 50 -9.10 0.60 -27.06
CA HIS A 50 -8.21 0.66 -28.23
C HIS A 50 -8.03 -0.68 -28.99
N LYS A 51 -8.78 -1.74 -28.64
CA LYS A 51 -8.71 -3.06 -29.29
C LYS A 51 -10.05 -3.52 -29.88
N GLY A 52 -10.90 -2.57 -30.29
CA GLY A 52 -12.29 -2.81 -30.69
C GLY A 52 -12.75 -2.25 -32.04
N ASN A 53 -11.87 -1.74 -32.90
CA ASN A 53 -12.19 -1.42 -34.30
C ASN A 53 -11.05 -1.79 -35.25
#